data_AF-A0A521DKW8-F1
#
_entry.id   AF-A0A521DKW8-F1
#
_cell.length_a   1.000
_cell.length_b   1.000
_cell.length_c   1.000
_cell.angle_alpha   90.00
_cell.angle_beta   90.00
_cell.angle_gamma   90.00
#
_symmetry.space_group_name_H-M   'P 1'
#
loop_
_entity.id
_entity.type
_entity.pdbx_description
1 polymer ?
#
loop_
_entity_poly.entity_id
_entity_poly.type
_entity_poly.pdbx_seq_one_letter_code
_entity_poly.pdbx_strand_id
1 'polypeptide(L)'
;MIPMHDWGVLEADHYRKWTIPMVEIFETVEGEGTAAGYPTVFVRVFHCNLRCSWCDTPYSYAPARPEFEATIEEIVDRVNQYSSQRICLTGGEPLMHQEKSAALLLALADRDEVTDVHVETNGAIDLGPFHRLRQKQDHLREKIRFIMDYKLPASGEEHRMIHENFRFLTDRDEVKFVIGDQEDFQCAVRTLETFYQKGQILFSPVFETLSPSLLVKWMLETPLPQVRLNLQLHKWIWDPEKRGV
;
A
#
# COMPACT_ATOMS: atom_id res chain seq x y z
N MET A 1 26.54 11.68 14.60
CA MET A 1 25.24 12.11 14.05
C MET A 1 25.40 12.24 12.55
N ILE A 2 24.91 11.26 11.80
CA ILE A 2 24.84 11.32 10.34
C ILE A 2 23.57 12.11 10.00
N PRO A 3 23.62 13.18 9.18
CA PRO A 3 22.45 13.99 8.90
C PRO A 3 21.38 13.15 8.20
N MET A 4 20.14 13.27 8.66
CA MET A 4 18.96 12.67 8.07
C MET A 4 18.91 12.98 6.57
N HIS A 5 18.82 11.95 5.73
CA HIS A 5 18.52 12.10 4.31
C HIS A 5 17.14 12.73 4.15
N ASP A 6 17.11 14.06 4.04
CA ASP A 6 16.13 14.71 3.19
C ASP A 6 16.52 14.28 1.79
N TRP A 7 15.73 13.40 1.15
CA TRP A 7 16.08 12.77 -0.13
C TRP A 7 16.34 13.76 -1.27
N GLY A 8 16.27 15.07 -1.00
CA GLY A 8 16.76 16.13 -1.87
C GLY A 8 16.32 15.91 -3.30
N VAL A 9 15.07 15.46 -3.47
CA VAL A 9 14.64 14.77 -4.69
C VAL A 9 14.99 15.68 -5.85
N LEU A 10 15.89 15.18 -6.69
CA LEU A 10 16.59 15.94 -7.71
C LEU A 10 15.57 16.57 -8.67
N GLU A 11 16.00 17.60 -9.41
CA GLU A 11 15.18 18.20 -10.47
C GLU A 11 14.56 17.12 -11.37
N ALA A 12 13.30 17.33 -11.81
CA ALA A 12 12.51 16.32 -12.50
C ALA A 12 13.22 15.67 -13.70
N ASP A 13 13.98 16.47 -14.45
CA ASP A 13 14.76 16.02 -15.61
C ASP A 13 15.81 14.93 -15.26
N HIS A 14 16.23 14.86 -14.00
CA HIS A 14 17.20 13.88 -13.53
C HIS A 14 16.51 12.55 -13.18
N TYR A 15 15.50 12.57 -12.31
CA TYR A 15 14.92 11.32 -11.83
C TYR A 15 14.02 10.65 -12.88
N ARG A 16 13.49 11.38 -13.86
CA ARG A 16 12.63 10.81 -14.92
C ARG A 16 13.26 9.64 -15.67
N LYS A 17 14.59 9.64 -15.80
CA LYS A 17 15.38 8.59 -16.45
C LYS A 17 15.76 7.43 -15.53
N TRP A 18 15.42 7.50 -14.24
CA TRP A 18 15.70 6.42 -13.30
C TRP A 18 14.81 5.21 -13.58
N THR A 19 15.43 4.05 -13.66
CA THR A 19 14.76 2.79 -13.96
C THR A 19 14.31 2.07 -12.69
N ILE A 20 13.09 1.55 -12.71
CA ILE A 20 12.46 0.76 -11.65
C ILE A 20 12.07 -0.62 -12.23
N PRO A 21 12.32 -1.73 -11.52
CA PRO A 21 11.83 -3.04 -11.92
C PRO A 21 10.32 -3.14 -11.67
N MET A 22 9.57 -3.57 -12.68
CA MET A 22 8.10 -3.53 -12.69
C MET A 22 7.50 -4.93 -12.89
N VAL A 23 6.26 -5.08 -12.43
CA VAL A 23 5.42 -6.26 -12.69
C VAL A 23 4.37 -5.91 -13.75
N GLU A 24 3.53 -4.91 -13.48
CA GLU A 24 2.40 -4.59 -14.35
C GLU A 24 1.89 -3.16 -14.11
N ILE A 25 1.24 -2.61 -15.13
CA ILE A 25 0.48 -1.35 -15.04
C ILE A 25 -0.84 -1.56 -15.78
N PHE A 26 -1.96 -1.45 -15.08
CA PHE A 26 -3.29 -1.74 -15.62
C PHE A 26 -4.37 -0.89 -14.93
N GLU A 27 -5.53 -0.74 -15.56
CA GLU A 27 -6.69 -0.04 -14.99
C GLU A 27 -7.79 -1.06 -14.66
N THR A 28 -8.32 -0.98 -13.44
CA THR A 28 -9.45 -1.78 -12.96
C THR A 28 -10.20 -1.04 -11.85
N VAL A 29 -11.07 -1.68 -11.07
CA VAL A 29 -11.62 -1.12 -9.83
C VAL A 29 -10.76 -1.50 -8.62
N GLU A 30 -10.55 -0.56 -7.71
CA GLU A 30 -9.92 -0.83 -6.42
C GLU A 30 -10.75 -1.88 -5.65
N GLY A 31 -10.07 -2.90 -5.14
CA GLY A 31 -10.69 -4.03 -4.48
C GLY A 31 -10.88 -3.81 -2.99
N GLU A 32 -10.11 -2.91 -2.37
CA GLU A 32 -10.01 -2.79 -0.92
C GLU A 32 -9.99 -1.34 -0.43
N GLY A 33 -10.14 -1.17 0.88
CA GLY A 33 -10.00 0.11 1.56
C GLY A 33 -11.11 1.10 1.28
N THR A 34 -10.83 2.39 1.52
CA THR A 34 -11.83 3.45 1.34
C THR A 34 -12.12 3.75 -0.14
N ALA A 35 -11.21 3.36 -1.04
CA ALA A 35 -11.37 3.51 -2.47
C ALA A 35 -12.01 2.29 -3.17
N ALA A 36 -12.37 1.23 -2.43
CA ALA A 36 -13.02 0.04 -3.00
C ALA A 36 -14.20 0.39 -3.93
N GLY A 37 -14.16 -0.13 -5.16
CA GLY A 37 -15.16 0.06 -6.21
C GLY A 37 -14.89 1.24 -7.17
N TYR A 38 -13.93 2.12 -6.89
CA TYR A 38 -13.55 3.18 -7.83
C TYR A 38 -12.61 2.65 -8.93
N PRO A 39 -12.76 3.11 -10.19
CA PRO A 39 -11.73 2.91 -11.21
C PRO A 39 -10.39 3.48 -10.74
N THR A 40 -9.32 2.71 -10.88
CA THR A 40 -7.97 3.00 -10.37
C THR A 40 -6.92 2.39 -11.30
N VAL A 41 -5.87 3.15 -11.60
CA VAL A 41 -4.67 2.62 -12.28
C VAL A 41 -3.75 2.00 -11.23
N PHE A 42 -3.47 0.71 -11.36
CA PHE A 42 -2.50 0.01 -10.53
C PHE A 42 -1.12 0.14 -11.17
N VAL A 43 -0.15 0.60 -10.39
CA VAL A 43 1.28 0.65 -10.74
C VAL A 43 1.99 -0.33 -9.81
N ARG A 44 2.25 -1.55 -10.29
CA ARG A 44 2.81 -2.64 -9.48
C ARG A 44 4.31 -2.75 -9.72
N VAL A 45 5.12 -2.34 -8.76
CA VAL A 45 6.57 -2.51 -8.80
C VAL A 45 6.98 -3.94 -8.40
N PHE A 46 8.18 -4.35 -8.81
CA PHE A 46 8.77 -5.62 -8.43
C PHE A 46 9.68 -5.45 -7.20
N HIS A 47 9.83 -6.55 -6.45
CA HIS A 47 10.64 -6.77 -5.25
C HIS A 47 9.93 -6.48 -3.93
N CYS A 48 10.02 -7.42 -2.97
CA CYS A 48 9.46 -7.30 -1.63
C CYS A 48 10.46 -7.80 -0.58
N ASN A 49 10.53 -7.10 0.54
CA ASN A 49 11.34 -7.43 1.72
C ASN A 49 10.73 -8.51 2.63
N LEU A 50 9.49 -8.95 2.38
CA LEU A 50 8.77 -9.93 3.19
C LEU A 50 8.43 -11.21 2.40
N ARG A 51 8.14 -12.31 3.10
CA ARG A 51 7.69 -13.60 2.56
C ARG A 51 6.46 -14.10 3.32
N CYS A 52 5.40 -13.29 3.31
CA CYS A 52 4.17 -13.58 4.04
C CYS A 52 3.56 -14.93 3.63
N SER A 53 3.08 -15.69 4.62
CA SER A 53 2.53 -17.06 4.43
C SER A 53 1.38 -17.15 3.42
N TRP A 54 0.59 -16.09 3.27
CA TRP A 54 -0.59 -16.02 2.39
C TRP A 54 -0.47 -14.92 1.33
N CYS A 55 0.74 -14.66 0.84
CA CYS A 55 0.90 -13.67 -0.23
C CYS A 55 0.16 -14.12 -1.51
N ASP A 56 -0.72 -13.26 -2.00
CA ASP A 56 -1.50 -13.42 -3.24
C ASP A 56 -0.74 -12.99 -4.50
N THR A 57 0.39 -12.31 -4.35
CA THR A 57 1.23 -11.83 -5.45
C THR A 57 2.67 -12.35 -5.38
N PRO A 58 2.90 -13.67 -5.27
CA PRO A 58 4.25 -14.23 -5.14
C PRO A 58 5.13 -13.99 -6.38
N TYR A 59 4.52 -13.68 -7.52
CA TYR A 59 5.22 -13.28 -8.75
C TYR A 59 5.83 -11.87 -8.68
N SER A 60 5.52 -11.08 -7.64
CA SER A 60 6.04 -9.73 -7.46
C SER A 60 7.40 -9.66 -6.76
N TYR A 61 8.00 -10.79 -6.34
CA TYR A 61 9.29 -10.83 -5.66
C TYR A 61 10.11 -12.09 -5.96
N ALA A 62 11.40 -12.07 -5.56
CA ALA A 62 12.30 -13.20 -5.78
C ALA A 62 11.80 -14.48 -5.07
N PRO A 63 11.74 -15.64 -5.77
CA PRO A 63 12.59 -16.00 -6.91
C PRO A 63 12.05 -15.65 -8.30
N ALA A 64 10.86 -15.04 -8.41
CA ALA A 64 10.41 -14.49 -9.69
C ALA A 64 11.37 -13.40 -10.19
N ARG A 65 11.15 -12.93 -11.41
CA ARG A 65 11.90 -11.84 -12.04
C ARG A 65 10.94 -10.70 -12.37
N PRO A 66 11.43 -9.44 -12.45
CA PRO A 66 10.61 -8.38 -12.98
C PRO A 66 10.14 -8.73 -14.39
N GLU A 67 8.89 -8.38 -14.70
CA GLU A 67 8.30 -8.61 -16.02
C GLU A 67 8.91 -7.63 -17.05
N PHE A 68 9.25 -6.42 -16.59
CA PHE A 68 10.00 -5.44 -17.37
C PHE A 68 10.73 -4.45 -16.45
N GLU A 69 11.69 -3.72 -17.01
CA GLU A 69 12.25 -2.51 -16.40
C GLU A 69 11.72 -1.30 -17.17
N ALA A 70 11.40 -0.22 -16.47
CA ALA A 70 10.94 1.03 -17.08
C ALA A 70 11.51 2.23 -16.35
N THR A 71 11.81 3.28 -17.09
CA THR A 71 12.09 4.61 -16.54
C THR A 71 10.83 5.20 -15.91
N ILE A 72 10.99 6.13 -14.95
CA ILE A 72 9.86 6.85 -14.36
C ILE A 72 9.03 7.56 -15.44
N GLU A 73 9.68 8.12 -16.47
CA GLU A 73 9.00 8.73 -17.61
C GLU A 73 8.13 7.71 -18.38
N GLU A 74 8.66 6.55 -18.73
CA GLU A 74 7.89 5.49 -19.40
C GLU A 74 6.73 4.97 -18.55
N ILE A 75 6.89 4.92 -17.22
CA ILE A 75 5.83 4.54 -16.29
C ILE A 75 4.70 5.58 -16.33
N VAL A 76 5.04 6.87 -16.22
CA VAL A 76 4.07 7.97 -16.29
C VAL A 76 3.35 7.98 -17.63
N ASP A 77 4.07 7.78 -18.74
CA ASP A 77 3.48 7.72 -20.08
C ASP A 77 2.48 6.58 -20.23
N ARG A 78 2.75 5.41 -19.65
CA ARG A 78 1.78 4.30 -19.62
C ARG A 78 0.56 4.61 -18.75
N VAL A 79 0.77 5.23 -17.59
CA VAL A 79 -0.35 5.65 -16.71
C VAL A 79 -1.25 6.68 -17.42
N ASN A 80 -0.66 7.57 -18.22
CA ASN A 80 -1.40 8.57 -19.02
C ASN A 80 -2.31 7.98 -20.11
N GLN A 81 -2.18 6.69 -20.42
CA GLN A 81 -3.06 6.00 -21.39
C GLN A 81 -4.42 5.63 -20.79
N TYR A 82 -4.55 5.71 -19.47
CA TYR A 82 -5.76 5.36 -18.74
C TYR A 82 -6.58 6.59 -18.34
N SER A 83 -7.85 6.39 -18.04
CA SER A 83 -8.80 7.48 -17.76
C SER A 83 -8.94 7.81 -16.28
N SER A 84 -8.56 6.88 -15.39
CA SER A 84 -8.69 7.06 -13.97
C SER A 84 -7.73 8.12 -13.43
N GLN A 85 -8.29 8.94 -12.54
CA GLN A 85 -7.59 9.97 -11.78
C GLN A 85 -7.04 9.43 -10.45
N ARG A 86 -7.24 8.14 -10.16
CA ARG A 86 -6.77 7.45 -8.95
C ARG A 86 -5.68 6.46 -9.33
N ILE A 87 -4.62 6.45 -8.54
CA ILE A 87 -3.48 5.57 -8.74
C ILE A 87 -3.22 4.79 -7.46
N CYS A 88 -3.17 3.47 -7.59
CA CYS A 88 -2.66 2.58 -6.56
C CYS A 88 -1.19 2.28 -6.87
N LEU A 89 -0.27 2.86 -6.09
CA LEU A 89 1.13 2.49 -6.14
C LEU A 89 1.37 1.31 -5.19
N THR A 90 1.61 0.14 -5.75
CA THR A 90 1.70 -1.13 -5.04
C THR A 90 2.88 -1.95 -5.59
N GLY A 91 2.97 -3.22 -5.23
CA GLY A 91 4.01 -4.12 -5.72
C GLY A 91 4.26 -5.28 -4.78
N GLY A 92 5.33 -6.02 -5.07
CA GLY A 92 6.20 -6.24 -3.92
C GLY A 92 6.52 -4.85 -3.33
N GLU A 93 6.72 -4.73 -2.02
CA GLU A 93 6.81 -3.45 -1.29
C GLU A 93 7.18 -2.17 -2.11
N PRO A 94 6.23 -1.26 -2.40
CA PRO A 94 6.46 -0.12 -3.30
C PRO A 94 7.50 0.88 -2.80
N LEU A 95 7.74 0.93 -1.50
CA LEU A 95 8.72 1.83 -0.88
C LEU A 95 10.13 1.21 -0.79
N MET A 96 10.31 -0.02 -1.27
CA MET A 96 11.57 -0.77 -1.18
C MET A 96 12.72 -0.12 -1.96
N HIS A 97 12.41 0.66 -3.00
CA HIS A 97 13.41 1.30 -3.87
C HIS A 97 13.83 2.70 -3.40
N GLN A 98 13.45 3.10 -2.19
CA GLN A 98 13.90 4.32 -1.51
C GLN A 98 13.76 5.60 -2.37
N GLU A 99 14.86 6.26 -2.76
CA GLU A 99 14.86 7.47 -3.60
C GLU A 99 14.07 7.30 -4.89
N LYS A 100 14.15 6.12 -5.52
CA LYS A 100 13.41 5.83 -6.74
C LYS A 100 11.91 5.71 -6.47
N SER A 101 11.52 5.12 -5.34
CA SER A 101 10.12 5.09 -4.91
C SER A 101 9.60 6.50 -4.64
N ALA A 102 10.39 7.35 -3.99
CA ALA A 102 10.04 8.74 -3.73
C ALA A 102 9.88 9.54 -5.03
N ALA A 103 10.81 9.37 -5.97
CA ALA A 103 10.76 10.00 -7.29
C ALA A 103 9.55 9.56 -8.12
N LEU A 104 9.24 8.25 -8.13
CA LEU A 104 8.06 7.72 -8.81
C LEU A 104 6.77 8.27 -8.19
N LEU A 105 6.69 8.28 -6.85
CA LEU A 105 5.53 8.81 -6.13
C LEU A 105 5.29 10.29 -6.45
N LEU A 106 6.35 11.11 -6.50
CA LEU A 106 6.25 12.50 -6.95
C LEU A 106 5.75 12.58 -8.39
N ALA A 107 6.37 11.84 -9.31
CA ALA A 107 6.04 11.89 -10.74
C ALA A 107 4.56 11.51 -11.02
N LEU A 108 4.02 10.59 -10.23
CA LEU A 108 2.61 10.19 -10.32
C LEU A 108 1.67 11.25 -9.72
N ALA A 109 2.03 11.84 -8.57
CA ALA A 109 1.19 12.79 -7.84
C ALA A 109 1.21 14.23 -8.39
N ASP A 110 2.30 14.64 -9.03
CA ASP A 110 2.49 16.01 -9.55
C ASP A 110 1.68 16.31 -10.83
N ARG A 111 0.87 15.33 -11.28
CA ARG A 111 0.00 15.46 -12.46
C ARG A 111 -1.34 16.11 -12.08
N ASP A 112 -1.77 17.11 -12.85
CA ASP A 112 -2.97 17.90 -12.55
C ASP A 112 -4.26 17.07 -12.55
N GLU A 113 -4.37 16.09 -13.44
CA GLU A 113 -5.55 15.23 -13.56
C GLU A 113 -5.66 14.20 -12.43
N VAL A 114 -4.56 13.90 -11.74
CA VAL A 114 -4.51 12.92 -10.66
C VAL A 114 -5.04 13.54 -9.37
N THR A 115 -6.03 12.88 -8.76
CA THR A 115 -6.70 13.35 -7.54
C THR A 115 -6.37 12.51 -6.31
N ASP A 116 -5.88 11.28 -6.49
CA ASP A 116 -5.51 10.37 -5.41
C ASP A 116 -4.37 9.46 -5.85
N VAL A 117 -3.30 9.40 -5.06
CA VAL A 117 -2.23 8.41 -5.15
C VAL A 117 -2.14 7.72 -3.80
N HIS A 118 -2.69 6.52 -3.71
CA HIS A 118 -2.59 5.72 -2.51
C HIS A 118 -1.49 4.67 -2.66
N VAL A 119 -0.67 4.57 -1.62
CA VAL A 119 0.47 3.66 -1.59
C VAL A 119 0.15 2.50 -0.66
N GLU A 120 0.09 1.29 -1.22
CA GLU A 120 -0.10 0.07 -0.45
C GLU A 120 1.26 -0.47 0.02
N THR A 121 1.59 -0.26 1.30
CA THR A 121 2.89 -0.61 1.89
C THR A 121 2.71 -1.57 3.06
N ASN A 122 3.69 -2.44 3.27
CA ASN A 122 3.61 -3.56 4.21
C ASN A 122 3.97 -3.22 5.66
N GLY A 123 4.27 -1.95 5.97
CA GLY A 123 4.59 -1.51 7.34
C GLY A 123 6.01 -1.84 7.82
N ALA A 124 6.83 -2.52 7.02
CA ALA A 124 8.23 -2.85 7.33
C ALA A 124 9.27 -1.90 6.70
N ILE A 125 8.83 -0.75 6.17
CA ILE A 125 9.67 0.35 5.66
C ILE A 125 9.34 1.62 6.46
N ASP A 126 10.36 2.41 6.83
CA ASP A 126 10.17 3.69 7.52
C ASP A 126 9.42 4.69 6.63
N LEU A 127 8.22 5.10 7.04
CA LEU A 127 7.40 6.07 6.33
C LEU A 127 7.88 7.51 6.52
N GLY A 128 8.76 7.79 7.48
CA GLY A 128 9.19 9.14 7.83
C GLY A 128 9.67 9.99 6.65
N PRO A 129 10.56 9.48 5.77
CA PRO A 129 10.99 10.23 4.59
C PRO A 129 9.86 10.49 3.57
N PHE A 130 8.97 9.52 3.34
CA PHE A 130 7.83 9.66 2.41
C PHE A 130 6.74 10.57 2.98
N HIS A 131 6.56 10.56 4.31
CA HIS A 131 5.72 11.51 5.01
C HIS A 131 6.26 12.94 4.82
N ARG A 132 7.55 13.18 5.06
CA ARG A 132 8.17 14.49 4.81
C ARG A 132 8.00 14.93 3.35
N LEU A 133 8.16 14.00 2.40
CA LEU A 133 7.97 14.24 0.98
C LEU A 133 6.58 14.79 0.66
N ARG A 134 5.50 14.08 1.06
CA ARG A 134 4.13 14.55 0.78
C ARG A 134 3.79 15.85 1.50
N GLN A 135 4.47 16.20 2.60
CA GLN A 135 4.26 17.46 3.32
C GLN A 135 4.98 18.65 2.67
N LYS A 136 5.81 18.46 1.63
CA LYS A 136 6.57 19.56 1.00
C LYS A 136 5.67 20.58 0.30
N GLN A 137 4.56 20.14 -0.26
CA GLN A 137 3.63 20.97 -1.03
C GLN A 137 2.19 20.55 -0.73
N ASP A 138 1.27 21.52 -0.69
CA ASP A 138 -0.13 21.26 -0.32
C ASP A 138 -0.82 20.27 -1.27
N HIS A 139 -0.57 20.37 -2.58
CA HIS A 139 -1.16 19.45 -3.56
C HIS A 139 -0.67 18.01 -3.40
N LEU A 140 0.61 17.81 -3.04
CA LEU A 140 1.15 16.48 -2.74
C LEU A 140 0.50 15.90 -1.48
N ARG A 141 0.32 16.73 -0.43
CA ARG A 141 -0.35 16.33 0.83
C ARG A 141 -1.79 15.92 0.59
N GLU A 142 -2.47 16.59 -0.36
CA GLU A 142 -3.86 16.33 -0.69
C GLU A 142 -4.06 15.11 -1.59
N LYS A 143 -3.04 14.70 -2.36
CA LYS A 143 -3.12 13.56 -3.27
C LYS A 143 -2.51 12.28 -2.69
N ILE A 144 -1.42 12.36 -1.93
CA ILE A 144 -0.65 11.20 -1.46
C ILE A 144 -1.15 10.70 -0.10
N ARG A 145 -1.61 9.46 -0.06
CA ARG A 145 -1.98 8.75 1.17
C ARG A 145 -1.37 7.35 1.26
N PHE A 146 -1.19 6.85 2.46
CA PHE A 146 -0.66 5.52 2.75
C PHE A 146 -1.79 4.59 3.17
N ILE A 147 -1.77 3.38 2.62
CA ILE A 147 -2.50 2.23 3.13
C ILE A 147 -1.44 1.29 3.71
N MET A 148 -1.24 1.38 5.03
CA MET A 148 -0.26 0.56 5.73
C MET A 148 -0.89 -0.78 6.10
N ASP A 149 -0.52 -1.83 5.40
CA ASP A 149 -0.93 -3.21 5.67
C ASP A 149 0.00 -3.83 6.71
N TYR A 150 -0.36 -3.68 7.99
CA TYR A 150 0.36 -4.20 9.13
C TYR A 150 0.24 -5.72 9.18
N LYS A 151 1.39 -6.39 9.15
CA LYS A 151 1.48 -7.85 9.12
C LYS A 151 1.34 -8.43 10.53
N LEU A 152 0.38 -9.33 10.69
CA LEU A 152 0.05 -10.01 11.95
C LEU A 152 0.78 -11.35 12.09
N PRO A 153 0.79 -11.98 13.29
CA PRO A 153 1.56 -13.19 13.56
C PRO A 153 1.46 -14.30 12.51
N ALA A 154 0.25 -14.63 12.05
CA ALA A 154 0.10 -15.78 11.15
C ALA A 154 0.74 -15.50 9.75
N SER A 155 1.06 -14.24 9.43
CA SER A 155 1.78 -13.89 8.20
C SER A 155 3.24 -14.38 8.24
N GLY A 156 3.77 -14.67 9.43
CA GLY A 156 5.17 -14.98 9.69
C GLY A 156 6.08 -13.75 9.78
N GLU A 157 5.56 -12.54 9.54
CA GLU A 157 6.37 -11.33 9.31
C GLU A 157 6.08 -10.19 10.31
N GLU A 158 5.29 -10.42 11.36
CA GLU A 158 4.96 -9.41 12.37
C GLU A 158 6.20 -8.75 13.00
N HIS A 159 7.22 -9.55 13.29
CA HIS A 159 8.49 -9.09 13.88
C HIS A 159 9.25 -8.05 13.03
N ARG A 160 8.84 -7.83 11.77
CA ARG A 160 9.41 -6.84 10.86
C ARG A 160 8.71 -5.49 10.92
N MET A 161 7.56 -5.39 11.58
CA MET A 161 6.73 -4.19 11.57
C MET A 161 7.40 -3.04 12.32
N ILE A 162 7.34 -1.85 11.73
CA ILE A 162 7.88 -0.62 12.32
C ILE A 162 6.73 0.16 12.95
N HIS A 163 6.58 0.03 14.27
CA HIS A 163 5.50 0.68 15.01
C HIS A 163 5.58 2.21 14.97
N GLU A 164 6.76 2.79 14.80
CA GLU A 164 6.94 4.22 14.63
C GLU A 164 6.12 4.77 13.46
N ASN A 165 5.82 3.95 12.44
CA ASN A 165 5.07 4.37 11.26
C ASN A 165 3.69 4.95 11.59
N PHE A 166 3.04 4.50 12.67
CA PHE A 166 1.74 5.02 13.10
C PHE A 166 1.75 6.54 13.33
N ARG A 167 2.89 7.13 13.72
CA ARG A 167 3.00 8.59 13.96
C ARG A 167 2.97 9.43 12.68
N PHE A 168 3.22 8.81 11.52
CA PHE A 168 3.27 9.48 10.23
C PHE A 168 1.93 9.44 9.49
N LEU A 169 0.95 8.73 10.03
CA LEU A 169 -0.39 8.59 9.48
C LEU A 169 -1.26 9.81 9.81
N THR A 170 -2.22 10.07 8.94
CA THR A 170 -3.19 11.16 8.96
C THR A 170 -4.59 10.59 8.79
N ASP A 171 -5.61 11.45 8.88
CA ASP A 171 -7.01 11.02 8.76
C ASP A 171 -7.39 10.59 7.33
N ARG A 172 -6.50 10.79 6.36
CA ARG A 172 -6.63 10.28 4.97
C ARG A 172 -5.99 8.92 4.76
N ASP A 173 -5.15 8.48 5.70
CA ASP A 173 -4.43 7.22 5.60
C ASP A 173 -5.26 6.07 6.15
N GLU A 174 -4.85 4.86 5.82
CA GLU A 174 -5.54 3.63 6.23
C GLU A 174 -4.53 2.69 6.88
N VAL A 175 -4.97 1.94 7.89
CA VAL A 175 -4.21 0.81 8.43
C VAL A 175 -5.01 -0.44 8.21
N LYS A 176 -4.47 -1.35 7.41
CA LYS A 176 -5.08 -2.63 7.08
C LYS A 176 -4.45 -3.72 7.93
N PHE A 177 -5.31 -4.55 8.52
CA PHE A 177 -4.96 -5.76 9.23
C PHE A 177 -5.62 -6.92 8.49
N VAL A 178 -4.81 -7.80 7.91
CA VAL A 178 -5.28 -9.05 7.29
C VAL A 178 -5.26 -10.14 8.36
N ILE A 179 -6.43 -10.59 8.78
CA ILE A 179 -6.66 -11.43 9.95
C ILE A 179 -6.95 -12.86 9.50
N GLY A 180 -6.05 -13.79 9.83
CA GLY A 180 -6.18 -15.20 9.53
C GLY A 180 -6.94 -16.00 10.58
N ASP A 181 -6.81 -15.61 11.85
CA ASP A 181 -7.35 -16.33 13.00
C ASP A 181 -7.62 -15.43 14.22
N GLN A 182 -7.94 -16.05 15.36
CA GLN A 182 -8.23 -15.36 16.61
C GLN A 182 -6.99 -14.69 17.23
N GLU A 183 -5.79 -15.25 17.02
CA GLU A 183 -4.54 -14.70 17.55
C GLU A 183 -4.18 -13.41 16.81
N ASP A 184 -4.29 -13.42 15.48
CA ASP A 184 -4.17 -12.23 14.63
C ASP A 184 -5.17 -11.15 15.07
N PHE A 185 -6.44 -11.51 15.26
CA PHE A 185 -7.46 -10.55 15.71
C PHE A 185 -7.05 -9.88 17.02
N GLN A 186 -6.68 -10.67 18.03
CA GLN A 186 -6.25 -10.14 19.32
C GLN A 186 -4.96 -9.31 19.22
N CYS A 187 -4.03 -9.69 18.34
CA CYS A 187 -2.82 -8.91 18.08
C CYS A 187 -3.14 -7.56 17.44
N ALA A 188 -4.05 -7.52 16.47
CA ALA A 188 -4.53 -6.29 15.86
C ALA A 188 -5.15 -5.36 16.92
N VAL A 189 -6.00 -5.89 17.82
CA VAL A 189 -6.57 -5.10 18.93
C VAL A 189 -5.48 -4.49 19.81
N ARG A 190 -4.52 -5.28 20.30
CA ARG A 190 -3.41 -4.78 21.15
C ARG A 190 -2.57 -3.73 20.43
N THR A 191 -2.31 -3.94 19.13
CA THR A 191 -1.57 -2.99 18.29
C THR A 191 -2.31 -1.66 18.21
N LEU A 192 -3.63 -1.68 18.01
CA LEU A 192 -4.45 -0.47 18.00
C LEU A 192 -4.45 0.23 19.36
N GLU A 193 -4.65 -0.49 20.45
CA GLU A 193 -4.64 0.07 21.81
C GLU A 193 -3.32 0.78 22.14
N THR A 194 -2.21 0.28 21.59
CA THR A 194 -0.87 0.78 21.91
C THR A 194 -0.41 1.90 20.98
N PHE A 195 -0.65 1.77 19.67
CA PHE A 195 0.01 2.61 18.66
C PHE A 195 -0.93 3.47 17.83
N TYR A 196 -2.23 3.19 17.82
CA TYR A 196 -3.19 3.92 16.99
C TYR A 196 -3.24 5.41 17.37
N GLN A 197 -3.23 6.27 16.35
CA GLN A 197 -3.39 7.71 16.50
C GLN A 197 -4.37 8.28 15.49
N LYS A 198 -4.21 7.92 14.21
CA LYS A 198 -4.98 8.44 13.08
C LYS A 198 -5.16 7.39 11.99
N GLY A 199 -6.05 7.72 11.05
CA GLY A 199 -6.34 6.90 9.87
C GLY A 199 -7.53 5.96 10.08
N GLN A 200 -8.08 5.51 8.96
CA GLN A 200 -9.16 4.53 8.94
C GLN A 200 -8.59 3.15 9.21
N ILE A 201 -9.12 2.45 10.22
CA ILE A 201 -8.71 1.08 10.52
C ILE A 201 -9.58 0.10 9.74
N LEU A 202 -8.93 -0.88 9.13
CA LEU A 202 -9.55 -1.89 8.29
C LEU A 202 -9.19 -3.29 8.76
N PHE A 203 -10.19 -4.09 9.09
CA PHE A 203 -10.04 -5.51 9.36
C PHE A 203 -10.50 -6.29 8.15
N SER A 204 -9.57 -7.05 7.55
CA SER A 204 -9.81 -7.86 6.36
C SER A 204 -9.59 -9.33 6.71
N PRO A 205 -10.52 -10.25 6.38
CA PRO A 205 -10.28 -11.66 6.59
C PRO A 205 -9.26 -12.17 5.56
N VAL A 206 -8.38 -13.09 5.96
CA VAL A 206 -7.70 -13.96 4.98
C VAL A 206 -8.79 -14.76 4.27
N PHE A 207 -8.88 -14.57 2.95
CA PHE A 207 -10.02 -15.03 2.14
C PHE A 207 -10.26 -16.54 2.27
N GLU A 208 -9.20 -17.33 2.41
CA GLU A 208 -9.24 -18.79 2.42
C GLU A 208 -9.50 -19.38 3.82
N THR A 209 -9.13 -18.67 4.89
CA THR A 209 -9.10 -19.25 6.25
C THR A 209 -10.10 -18.64 7.22
N LEU A 210 -10.59 -17.42 6.98
CA LEU A 210 -11.51 -16.73 7.88
C LEU A 210 -12.77 -16.28 7.16
N SER A 211 -13.94 -16.73 7.63
CA SER A 211 -15.20 -16.25 7.08
C SER A 211 -15.47 -14.79 7.51
N PRO A 212 -15.97 -13.93 6.60
CA PRO A 212 -16.35 -12.56 6.95
C PRO A 212 -17.34 -12.46 8.11
N SER A 213 -18.29 -13.40 8.21
CA SER A 213 -19.29 -13.41 9.29
C SER A 213 -18.68 -13.67 10.66
N LEU A 214 -17.64 -14.51 10.75
CA LEU A 214 -16.93 -14.76 12.00
C LEU A 214 -16.12 -13.52 12.42
N LEU A 215 -15.43 -12.88 11.47
CA LEU A 215 -14.71 -11.63 11.75
C LEU A 215 -15.66 -10.52 12.23
N VAL A 216 -16.83 -10.37 11.59
CA VAL A 216 -17.87 -9.41 12.04
C VAL A 216 -18.33 -9.73 13.46
N LYS A 217 -18.52 -11.01 13.80
CA LYS A 217 -18.88 -11.40 15.16
C LYS A 217 -17.82 -10.91 16.17
N TRP A 218 -16.54 -11.16 15.92
CA TRP A 218 -15.46 -10.69 16.80
C TRP A 218 -15.42 -9.16 16.91
N MET A 219 -15.63 -8.46 15.80
CA MET A 219 -15.70 -7.00 15.77
C MET A 219 -16.87 -6.45 16.59
N LEU A 220 -18.04 -7.10 16.58
CA LEU A 220 -19.20 -6.66 17.37
C LEU A 220 -19.08 -7.00 18.86
N GLU A 221 -18.35 -8.07 19.19
CA GLU A 221 -18.06 -8.47 20.57
C GLU A 221 -16.94 -7.63 21.22
N THR A 222 -16.19 -6.86 20.41
CA THR A 222 -15.06 -6.03 20.86
C THR A 222 -15.37 -4.54 20.64
N PRO A 223 -15.18 -3.66 21.63
CA PRO A 223 -15.55 -2.24 21.51
C PRO A 223 -14.55 -1.43 20.66
N LEU A 224 -14.55 -1.64 19.33
CA LEU A 224 -13.67 -0.96 18.37
C LEU A 224 -14.47 -0.15 17.33
N PRO A 225 -15.11 0.97 17.73
CA PRO A 225 -16.02 1.73 16.87
C PRO A 225 -15.35 2.36 15.63
N GLN A 226 -14.02 2.50 15.65
CA GLN A 226 -13.24 3.05 14.54
C GLN A 226 -12.85 2.00 13.47
N VAL A 227 -13.11 0.72 13.72
CA VAL A 227 -12.72 -0.37 12.82
C VAL A 227 -13.84 -0.64 11.81
N ARG A 228 -13.46 -0.64 10.53
CA ARG A 228 -14.34 -0.98 9.42
C ARG A 228 -13.98 -2.37 8.88
N LEU A 229 -14.99 -3.18 8.58
CA LEU A 229 -14.81 -4.42 7.82
C LEU A 229 -14.35 -4.07 6.41
N ASN A 230 -13.27 -4.70 5.96
CA ASN A 230 -12.75 -4.58 4.61
C ASN A 230 -12.78 -5.94 3.92
N LEU A 231 -13.37 -6.01 2.73
CA LEU A 231 -13.44 -7.24 1.94
C LEU A 231 -12.64 -7.03 0.67
N GLN A 232 -12.02 -8.11 0.19
CA GLN A 232 -11.28 -8.14 -1.07
C GLN A 232 -12.27 -8.24 -2.25
N LEU A 233 -12.90 -7.13 -2.64
CA LEU A 233 -13.99 -7.10 -3.63
C LEU A 233 -13.58 -7.75 -4.95
N HIS A 234 -12.32 -7.57 -5.39
CA HIS A 234 -11.79 -8.13 -6.62
C HIS A 234 -11.91 -9.67 -6.68
N LYS A 235 -11.73 -10.39 -5.55
CA LYS A 235 -11.88 -11.86 -5.48
C LYS A 235 -13.32 -12.35 -5.69
N TRP A 236 -14.30 -11.44 -5.65
CA TRP A 236 -15.71 -11.74 -5.93
C TRP A 236 -16.11 -11.37 -7.37
N ILE A 237 -15.38 -10.46 -8.01
CA ILE A 237 -15.64 -10.01 -9.38
C ILE A 237 -14.92 -10.92 -10.38
N TRP A 238 -13.69 -11.32 -10.09
CA TRP A 238 -12.87 -12.16 -10.94
C TRP A 238 -12.44 -13.44 -10.22
N ASP A 239 -11.93 -14.40 -11.00
CA ASP A 239 -11.22 -15.54 -10.45
C ASP A 239 -10.06 -15.04 -9.57
N PRO A 240 -9.91 -15.50 -8.31
CA PRO A 240 -8.85 -15.04 -7.40
C PRO A 240 -7.43 -15.18 -7.95
N GLU A 241 -7.20 -16.09 -8.90
CA GLU A 241 -5.89 -16.30 -9.52
C GLU A 241 -5.66 -15.42 -10.77
N LYS A 242 -6.67 -14.63 -11.18
CA LYS A 242 -6.58 -13.78 -12.37
C LYS A 242 -5.70 -12.56 -12.09
N ARG A 243 -4.68 -12.36 -12.94
CA ARG A 243 -3.79 -11.19 -12.91
C ARG A 243 -4.32 -10.06 -13.81
N GLY A 244 -3.88 -8.83 -13.53
CA GLY A 244 -4.20 -7.64 -14.34
C GLY A 244 -5.69 -7.30 -14.41
N VAL A 245 -6.41 -7.58 -13.33
CA VAL A 245 -7.84 -7.30 -13.16
C VAL A 245 -8.12 -6.72 -11.80
#